data_AF-A0A2S6Z0C6-F1
#
_entry.id   AF-A0A2S6Z0C6-F1
#
_cell.length_a   1.000
_cell.length_b   1.000
_cell.length_c   1.000
_cell.angle_alpha   90.00
_cell.angle_beta   90.00
_cell.angle_gamma   90.00
#
_symmetry.space_group_name_H-M   'P 1'
#
loop_
_entity.id
_entity.type
_entity.pdbx_description
1 polymer ?
#
loop_
_entity_poly.entity_id
_entity_poly.type
_entity_poly.pdbx_seq_one_letter_code
_entity_poly.pdbx_strand_id
1 'polypeptide(L)'
;MRNALTGEPLHLTPAQVVGIASNDGGKQALETVQRLLPELCAPPHGLTSAQVVGIASHSGGKQALETVHRLLPVLCDPLYGLTPAQVVGIASNGGGKQALETVQRLLRELCAPPHGLTPAQVVGIASNGGGKQALETVHRLLPVLCDPLYGLTPGQVVGIANHDGGKQALETVQRLLPELCAPPHGLTPAQVVGIASHDGGRQALETVHRLLPVLCDPLYGLTPAQVVGIANHDGGKQALETVQRLLPELCAPPHGLTPAQVVGIAS
;
A
#
# COMPACT_ATOMS: atom_id res chain seq x y z
N MET A 1 9.57 41.59 2.44
CA MET A 1 9.32 40.83 3.67
C MET A 1 9.79 39.40 3.45
N ARG A 2 10.88 38.95 4.10
CA ARG A 2 11.24 37.52 4.07
C ARG A 2 10.24 36.78 4.95
N ASN A 3 9.58 35.76 4.40
CA ASN A 3 8.65 34.93 5.14
C ASN A 3 9.45 34.13 6.19
N ALA A 4 8.95 33.97 7.42
CA ALA A 4 9.68 33.33 8.52
C ALA A 4 10.10 31.87 8.21
N LEU A 5 9.45 31.26 7.22
CA LEU A 5 9.72 29.90 6.73
C LEU A 5 10.81 29.84 5.65
N THR A 6 10.99 30.90 4.85
CA THR A 6 11.95 30.94 3.72
C THR A 6 13.25 31.67 4.07
N GLY A 7 13.33 32.24 5.28
CA GLY A 7 14.54 32.83 5.84
C GLY A 7 15.22 31.92 6.87
N GLU A 8 16.29 32.43 7.47
CA GLU A 8 16.92 31.83 8.65
C GLU A 8 15.89 31.57 9.77
N PRO A 9 15.94 30.42 10.47
CA PRO A 9 16.90 29.31 10.32
C PRO A 9 16.40 28.17 9.40
N LEU A 10 15.21 28.29 8.81
CA LEU A 10 14.49 27.14 8.24
C LEU A 10 14.78 26.90 6.75
N HIS A 11 15.07 27.96 6.00
CA HIS A 11 15.48 27.92 4.58
C HIS A 11 14.58 27.05 3.67
N LEU A 12 13.28 26.99 3.94
CA LEU A 12 12.36 26.23 3.09
C LEU A 12 12.21 26.92 1.74
N THR A 13 12.16 26.12 0.67
CA THR A 13 11.85 26.66 -0.66
C THR A 13 10.36 27.02 -0.75
N PRO A 14 9.97 27.97 -1.63
CA PRO A 14 8.55 28.25 -1.87
C PRO A 14 7.74 27.00 -2.24
N ALA A 15 8.32 26.07 -3.01
CA ALA A 15 7.67 24.81 -3.39
C ALA A 15 7.41 23.92 -2.17
N GLN A 16 8.34 23.84 -1.21
CA GLN A 16 8.15 23.08 0.03
C GLN A 16 7.04 23.70 0.90
N VAL A 17 7.00 25.02 1.01
CA VAL A 17 5.93 25.72 1.75
C VAL A 17 4.56 25.44 1.11
N VAL A 18 4.47 25.48 -0.22
CA VAL A 18 3.23 25.15 -0.95
C VAL A 18 2.83 23.68 -0.76
N GLY A 19 3.79 22.75 -0.79
CA GLY A 19 3.52 21.32 -0.54
C GLY A 19 2.91 21.08 0.85
N ILE A 20 3.45 21.73 1.88
CA ILE A 20 2.91 21.63 3.25
C ILE A 20 1.54 22.31 3.35
N ALA A 21 1.36 23.47 2.73
CA ALA A 21 0.14 24.27 2.83
C ALA A 21 -1.06 23.66 2.07
N SER A 22 -0.81 22.90 1.01
CA SER A 22 -1.84 22.36 0.09
C SER A 22 -2.59 21.13 0.62
N ASN A 23 -2.60 20.93 1.94
CA ASN A 23 -3.25 19.81 2.60
C ASN A 23 -4.26 20.30 3.65
N ASP A 24 -5.23 19.46 4.01
CA ASP A 24 -6.16 19.77 5.10
C ASP A 24 -5.39 20.03 6.41
N GLY A 25 -5.61 21.21 6.98
CA GLY A 25 -4.86 21.67 8.15
C GLY A 25 -3.45 22.21 7.84
N GLY A 26 -3.14 22.59 6.59
CA GLY A 26 -1.83 23.08 6.17
C GLY A 26 -1.25 24.21 7.01
N LYS A 27 -2.08 25.16 7.51
CA LYS A 27 -1.65 26.18 8.47
C LYS A 27 -1.01 25.56 9.73
N GLN A 28 -1.67 24.54 10.29
CA GLN A 28 -1.19 23.86 11.49
C GLN A 28 0.10 23.09 11.23
N ALA A 29 0.25 22.50 10.04
CA ALA A 29 1.48 21.85 9.62
C ALA A 29 2.64 22.87 9.50
N LEU A 30 2.42 24.01 8.86
CA LEU A 30 3.43 25.08 8.73
C LEU A 30 3.90 25.62 10.09
N GLU A 31 2.97 25.93 11.00
CA GLU A 31 3.29 26.37 12.37
C GLU A 31 4.11 25.31 13.13
N THR A 32 3.80 24.04 12.91
CA THR A 32 4.50 22.92 13.55
C THR A 32 5.89 22.71 12.96
N VAL A 33 6.06 22.84 11.64
CA VAL A 33 7.37 22.81 10.98
C VAL A 33 8.24 23.95 11.50
N GLN A 34 7.69 25.17 11.61
CA GLN A 34 8.43 26.30 12.15
C GLN A 34 8.98 26.02 13.56
N ARG A 35 8.17 25.36 14.39
CA ARG A 35 8.54 25.03 15.77
C ARG A 35 9.49 23.83 15.87
N LEU A 36 9.18 22.73 15.19
CA LEU A 36 9.84 21.43 15.39
C LEU A 36 10.98 21.14 14.42
N LEU A 37 11.11 21.84 13.29
CA LEU A 37 12.19 21.56 12.34
C LEU A 37 13.58 21.66 12.98
N PRO A 38 13.92 22.72 13.76
CA PRO A 38 15.22 22.80 14.41
C PRO A 38 15.46 21.65 15.40
N GLU A 39 14.43 21.26 16.15
CA GLU A 39 14.49 20.16 17.13
C GLU A 39 14.67 18.80 16.45
N LEU A 40 13.89 18.54 15.39
CA LEU A 40 13.96 17.29 14.62
C LEU A 40 15.25 17.13 13.82
N CYS A 41 15.89 18.23 13.44
CA CYS A 41 17.20 18.21 12.77
C CYS A 41 18.36 18.04 13.78
N ALA A 42 18.16 18.42 15.04
CA ALA A 42 19.16 18.24 16.08
C ALA A 42 19.21 16.77 16.58
N PRO A 43 20.32 16.34 17.21
CA PRO A 43 20.33 15.10 17.98
C PRO A 43 19.28 15.16 19.11
N PRO A 44 18.61 14.04 19.43
CA PRO A 44 18.88 12.68 18.97
C PRO A 44 18.21 12.29 17.64
N HIS A 45 17.38 13.15 17.04
CA HIS A 45 16.57 12.81 15.87
C HIS A 45 17.36 12.81 14.56
N GLY A 46 18.16 13.86 14.33
CA GLY A 46 19.07 13.95 13.18
C GLY A 46 18.38 13.86 11.81
N LEU A 47 17.12 14.30 11.71
CA LEU A 47 16.40 14.32 10.43
C LEU A 47 16.92 15.44 9.52
N THR A 48 16.75 15.26 8.22
CA THR A 48 16.98 16.33 7.25
C THR A 48 15.74 17.21 7.11
N SER A 49 15.92 18.48 6.74
CA SER A 49 14.80 19.36 6.42
C SER A 49 13.86 18.76 5.35
N ALA A 50 14.41 18.01 4.38
CA ALA A 50 13.62 17.32 3.36
C ALA A 50 12.72 16.23 3.96
N GLN A 51 13.20 15.46 4.93
CA GLN A 51 12.39 14.44 5.63
C GLN A 51 11.28 15.09 6.46
N VAL A 52 11.58 16.17 7.18
CA VAL A 52 10.58 16.94 7.94
C VAL A 52 9.48 17.49 7.01
N VAL A 53 9.87 18.05 5.86
CA VAL A 53 8.93 18.53 4.85
C VAL A 53 8.09 17.38 4.29
N GLY A 54 8.68 16.22 3.99
CA GLY A 54 7.96 15.03 3.53
C GLY A 54 6.84 14.63 4.50
N ILE A 55 7.18 14.48 5.79
CA ILE A 55 6.21 14.17 6.85
C ILE A 55 5.10 15.22 6.94
N ALA A 56 5.45 16.50 6.79
CA ALA A 56 4.51 17.62 6.91
C ALA A 56 3.57 17.78 5.70
N SER A 57 3.91 17.22 4.54
CA SER A 57 3.22 17.43 3.27
C SER A 57 2.04 16.48 3.04
N HIS A 58 1.32 16.14 4.10
CA HIS A 58 0.13 15.29 4.07
C HIS A 58 -0.96 15.82 4.99
N SER A 59 -2.22 15.43 4.75
CA SER A 59 -3.32 15.67 5.69
C SER A 59 -2.97 15.13 7.08
N GLY A 60 -3.03 16.01 8.08
CA GLY A 60 -2.60 15.70 9.45
C GLY A 60 -1.09 15.81 9.70
N GLY A 61 -0.31 16.48 8.83
CA GLY A 61 1.14 16.65 8.94
C GLY A 61 1.62 17.16 10.32
N LYS A 62 0.88 18.07 10.97
CA LYS A 62 1.16 18.48 12.37
C LYS A 62 1.23 17.28 13.32
N GLN A 63 0.22 16.42 13.25
CA GLN A 63 0.11 15.25 14.13
C GLN A 63 1.22 14.24 13.86
N ALA A 64 1.58 14.06 12.59
CA ALA A 64 2.69 13.19 12.20
C ALA A 64 4.02 13.72 12.76
N LEU A 65 4.33 15.01 12.60
CA LEU A 65 5.55 15.63 13.14
C LEU A 65 5.66 15.53 14.66
N GLU A 66 4.58 15.86 15.40
CA GLU A 66 4.56 15.76 16.86
C GLU A 66 4.77 14.30 17.32
N THR A 67 4.26 13.35 16.54
CA THR A 67 4.42 11.92 16.82
C THR A 67 5.83 11.43 16.51
N VAL A 68 6.43 11.86 15.39
CA VAL A 68 7.84 11.56 15.06
C VAL A 68 8.76 12.13 16.13
N HIS A 69 8.55 13.38 16.54
CA HIS A 69 9.33 13.99 17.61
C HIS A 69 9.29 13.16 18.90
N ARG A 70 8.11 12.64 19.28
CA ARG A 70 7.92 11.81 20.48
C ARG A 70 8.44 10.37 20.32
N LEU A 71 8.19 9.74 19.17
CA LEU A 71 8.37 8.29 18.99
C LEU A 71 9.65 7.89 18.27
N LEU A 72 10.30 8.77 17.51
CA LEU A 72 11.54 8.41 16.81
C LEU A 72 12.59 7.87 17.78
N PRO A 73 12.92 8.51 18.92
CA PRO A 73 13.91 7.94 19.85
C PRO A 73 13.49 6.59 20.42
N VAL A 74 12.19 6.40 20.67
CA VAL A 74 11.63 5.16 21.22
C VAL A 74 11.68 4.02 20.20
N LEU A 75 11.31 4.28 18.95
CA LEU A 75 11.28 3.29 17.89
C LEU A 75 12.69 2.93 17.37
N CYS A 76 13.65 3.85 17.54
CA CYS A 76 15.06 3.59 17.24
C CYS A 76 15.83 2.94 18.40
N ASP A 77 15.25 2.86 19.59
CA ASP A 77 15.84 2.15 20.73
C ASP A 77 16.03 0.65 20.38
N PRO A 78 17.05 -0.03 20.93
CA PRO A 78 17.30 -1.45 20.68
C PRO A 78 16.10 -2.38 20.91
N LEU A 79 15.10 -1.97 21.71
CA LEU A 79 13.86 -2.74 21.88
C LEU A 79 13.03 -2.90 20.58
N TYR A 80 13.09 -1.91 19.68
CA TYR A 80 12.37 -1.90 18.41
C TYR A 80 13.32 -1.98 17.21
N GLY A 81 14.49 -1.32 17.31
CA GLY A 81 15.56 -1.40 16.33
C GLY A 81 15.24 -0.81 14.96
N LEU A 82 14.27 0.11 14.87
CA LEU A 82 13.99 0.80 13.61
C LEU A 82 15.04 1.86 13.32
N THR A 83 15.21 2.19 12.05
CA THR A 83 16.07 3.33 11.65
C THR A 83 15.25 4.62 11.54
N PRO A 84 15.87 5.80 11.70
CA PRO A 84 15.19 7.07 11.44
C PRO A 84 14.53 7.13 10.05
N ALA A 85 15.17 6.54 9.03
CA ALA A 85 14.61 6.48 7.68
C ALA A 85 13.32 5.65 7.62
N GLN A 86 13.24 4.53 8.35
CA GLN A 86 12.01 3.73 8.43
C GLN A 86 10.89 4.47 9.15
N VAL A 87 11.20 5.15 10.26
CA VAL A 87 10.22 6.00 10.98
C VAL A 87 9.69 7.12 10.09
N VAL A 88 10.57 7.76 9.30
CA VAL A 88 10.17 8.77 8.31
C VAL A 88 9.26 8.17 7.24
N GLY A 89 9.60 6.99 6.69
CA GLY A 89 8.76 6.32 5.68
C GLY A 89 7.34 6.03 6.19
N ILE A 90 7.22 5.54 7.42
CA ILE A 90 5.91 5.30 8.07
C ILE A 90 5.12 6.62 8.25
N ALA A 91 5.82 7.69 8.61
CA ALA A 91 5.20 8.99 8.93
C ALA A 91 4.83 9.82 7.69
N SER A 92 5.44 9.55 6.53
CA SER A 92 5.30 10.32 5.29
C SER A 92 4.12 9.85 4.45
N ASN A 93 2.97 9.71 5.11
CA ASN A 93 1.71 9.27 4.53
C ASN A 93 0.53 9.95 5.23
N GLY A 94 -0.63 9.97 4.55
CA GLY A 94 -1.90 10.35 5.19
C GLY A 94 -2.16 9.49 6.43
N GLY A 95 -2.28 10.13 7.59
CA GLY A 95 -2.45 9.42 8.87
C GLY A 95 -1.15 8.87 9.49
N GLY A 96 0.03 9.39 9.14
CA GLY A 96 1.34 8.92 9.65
C GLY A 96 1.43 8.78 11.18
N LYS A 97 0.78 9.67 11.96
CA LYS A 97 0.63 9.49 13.43
C LYS A 97 0.07 8.12 13.79
N GLN A 98 -1.04 7.77 13.15
CA GLN A 98 -1.78 6.54 13.43
C GLN A 98 -0.95 5.31 13.05
N ALA A 99 -0.20 5.39 11.95
CA ALA A 99 0.71 4.33 11.53
C ALA A 99 1.84 4.13 12.56
N LEU A 100 2.52 5.20 12.99
CA LEU A 100 3.58 5.13 14.00
C LEU A 100 3.10 4.57 15.35
N GLU A 101 1.96 5.03 15.86
CA GLU A 101 1.38 4.52 17.11
C GLU A 101 1.01 3.04 16.99
N THR A 102 0.56 2.61 15.80
CA THR A 102 0.24 1.20 15.53
C THR A 102 1.49 0.35 15.44
N VAL A 103 2.56 0.83 14.80
CA VAL A 103 3.87 0.15 14.77
C VAL A 103 4.41 -0.01 16.19
N GLN A 104 4.39 1.05 17.01
CA GLN A 104 4.81 0.96 18.40
C GLN A 104 4.04 -0.13 19.17
N ARG A 105 2.72 -0.21 18.97
CA ARG A 105 1.87 -1.19 19.65
C ARG A 105 2.07 -2.62 19.13
N LEU A 106 2.10 -2.81 17.81
CA LEU A 106 1.96 -4.13 17.19
C LEU A 106 3.29 -4.73 16.70
N LEU A 107 4.38 -3.97 16.57
CA LEU A 107 5.62 -4.50 15.97
C LEU A 107 6.10 -5.75 16.70
N ARG A 108 6.12 -5.73 18.04
CA ARG A 108 6.59 -6.88 18.83
C ARG A 108 5.64 -8.07 18.76
N GLU A 109 4.33 -7.82 18.73
CA GLU A 109 3.31 -8.85 18.61
C GLU A 109 3.39 -9.53 17.23
N LEU A 110 3.50 -8.74 16.16
CA LEU A 110 3.63 -9.22 14.79
C LEU A 110 4.96 -9.94 14.52
N CYS A 111 6.03 -9.61 15.26
CA CYS A 111 7.30 -10.33 15.15
C CYS A 111 7.32 -11.62 15.98
N ALA A 112 6.46 -11.73 16.98
CA ALA A 112 6.34 -12.94 17.79
C ALA A 112 5.50 -14.01 17.06
N PRO A 113 5.63 -15.29 17.45
CA PRO A 113 4.65 -16.29 17.06
C PRO A 113 3.24 -15.89 17.53
N PRO A 114 2.18 -16.17 16.75
CA PRO A 114 2.17 -17.01 15.55
C PRO A 114 2.53 -16.28 14.24
N HIS A 115 2.71 -14.95 14.25
CA HIS A 115 2.88 -14.14 13.04
C HIS A 115 4.27 -14.25 12.43
N GLY A 116 5.31 -14.17 13.27
CA GLY A 116 6.70 -14.38 12.86
C GLY A 116 7.21 -13.42 11.76
N LEU A 117 6.65 -12.20 11.68
CA LEU A 117 7.10 -11.20 10.72
C LEU A 117 8.45 -10.60 11.12
N THR A 118 9.17 -10.07 10.14
CA THR A 118 10.36 -9.27 10.40
C THR A 118 9.99 -7.80 10.62
N PRO A 119 10.80 -7.01 11.36
CA PRO A 119 10.59 -5.57 11.47
C PRO A 119 10.52 -4.88 10.11
N ALA A 120 11.31 -5.32 9.13
CA ALA A 120 11.28 -4.79 7.77
C ALA A 120 9.93 -4.99 7.07
N GLN A 121 9.30 -6.15 7.25
CA GLN A 121 7.95 -6.41 6.70
C GLN A 121 6.89 -5.55 7.38
N VAL A 122 6.95 -5.38 8.70
CA VAL A 122 6.06 -4.49 9.44
C VAL A 122 6.20 -3.05 8.95
N VAL A 123 7.44 -2.57 8.77
CA VAL A 123 7.73 -1.24 8.23
C VAL A 123 7.18 -1.09 6.82
N GLY A 124 7.37 -2.08 5.93
CA GLY A 124 6.83 -2.06 4.57
C GLY A 124 5.32 -1.81 4.59
N ILE A 125 4.58 -2.66 5.29
CA ILE A 125 3.11 -2.56 5.42
C ILE A 125 2.68 -1.20 5.96
N ALA A 126 3.40 -0.68 6.96
CA ALA A 126 3.08 0.58 7.63
C ALA A 126 3.41 1.83 6.81
N SER A 127 4.26 1.72 5.78
CA SER A 127 4.77 2.83 4.97
C SER A 127 3.89 3.16 3.76
N ASN A 128 2.65 2.66 3.73
CA ASN A 128 1.66 2.92 2.71
C ASN A 128 0.49 3.76 3.25
N GLY A 129 -0.31 4.32 2.35
CA GLY A 129 -1.58 4.97 2.67
C GLY A 129 -2.50 4.02 3.45
N GLY A 130 -2.87 4.42 4.67
CA GLY A 130 -3.68 3.58 5.55
C GLY A 130 -2.89 2.46 6.26
N GLY A 131 -1.57 2.57 6.40
CA GLY A 131 -0.70 1.56 7.04
C GLY A 131 -1.18 1.05 8.41
N LYS A 132 -1.82 1.89 9.24
CA LYS A 132 -2.50 1.44 10.48
C LYS A 132 -3.50 0.32 10.21
N GLN A 133 -4.39 0.57 9.25
CA GLN A 133 -5.47 -0.35 8.91
C GLN A 133 -4.91 -1.66 8.32
N ALA A 134 -3.86 -1.57 7.51
CA ALA A 134 -3.17 -2.74 6.99
C ALA A 134 -2.54 -3.57 8.11
N LEU A 135 -1.79 -2.96 9.03
CA LEU A 135 -1.18 -3.66 10.17
C LEU A 135 -2.22 -4.33 11.10
N GLU A 136 -3.29 -3.62 11.46
CA GLU A 136 -4.37 -4.19 12.30
C GLU A 136 -5.04 -5.37 11.60
N THR A 137 -5.15 -5.32 10.26
CA THR A 137 -5.73 -6.40 9.46
C THR A 137 -4.78 -7.58 9.33
N VAL A 138 -3.48 -7.35 9.12
CA VAL A 138 -2.46 -8.41 9.14
C VAL A 138 -2.44 -9.10 10.51
N HIS A 139 -2.45 -8.34 11.60
CA HIS A 139 -2.51 -8.90 12.95
C HIS A 139 -3.71 -9.84 13.12
N ARG A 140 -4.88 -9.45 12.62
CA ARG A 140 -6.13 -10.24 12.71
C ARG A 140 -6.18 -11.42 11.75
N LEU A 141 -5.75 -11.24 10.50
CA LEU A 141 -6.00 -12.17 9.40
C LEU A 141 -4.81 -13.07 9.07
N LEU A 142 -3.58 -12.73 9.41
CA LEU A 142 -2.43 -13.58 9.09
C LEU A 142 -2.61 -15.00 9.64
N PRO A 143 -2.97 -15.24 10.92
CA PRO A 143 -3.17 -16.60 11.40
C PRO A 143 -4.27 -17.34 10.62
N VAL A 144 -5.39 -16.65 10.36
CA VAL A 144 -6.55 -17.22 9.63
C VAL A 144 -6.19 -17.58 8.18
N LEU A 145 -5.47 -16.71 7.48
CA LEU A 145 -5.07 -16.92 6.09
C LEU A 145 -3.94 -17.95 5.95
N CYS A 146 -3.18 -18.19 7.02
CA CYS A 146 -2.19 -19.26 7.08
C CYS A 146 -2.76 -20.61 7.50
N ASP A 147 -4.01 -20.65 8.01
CA ASP A 147 -4.67 -21.91 8.34
C ASP A 147 -4.88 -22.78 7.08
N PRO A 148 -4.96 -24.12 7.22
CA PRO A 148 -5.06 -25.05 6.09
C PRO A 148 -6.21 -24.80 5.11
N LEU A 149 -7.25 -24.08 5.53
CA LEU A 149 -8.36 -23.68 4.66
C LEU A 149 -7.89 -22.78 3.50
N TYR A 150 -6.96 -21.87 3.78
CA TYR A 150 -6.43 -20.90 2.83
C TYR A 150 -5.02 -21.26 2.37
N GLY A 151 -4.20 -21.79 3.29
CA GLY A 151 -2.85 -22.29 3.00
C GLY A 151 -1.87 -21.22 2.54
N LEU A 152 -2.09 -19.94 2.86
CA LEU A 152 -1.15 -18.88 2.50
C LEU A 152 0.06 -18.89 3.44
N THR A 153 1.19 -18.40 2.95
CA THR A 153 2.38 -18.15 3.78
C THR A 153 2.35 -16.74 4.36
N PRO A 154 3.03 -16.49 5.49
CA PRO A 154 3.20 -15.13 6.02
C PRO A 154 3.77 -14.15 4.97
N GLY A 155 4.71 -14.61 4.14
CA GLY A 155 5.28 -13.81 3.05
C GLY A 155 4.25 -13.38 2.00
N GLN A 156 3.30 -14.25 1.66
CA GLN A 156 2.21 -13.91 0.74
C GLN A 156 1.23 -12.91 1.37
N VAL A 157 0.89 -13.08 2.64
CA VAL A 157 0.05 -12.13 3.38
C VAL A 157 0.71 -10.75 3.43
N VAL A 158 2.02 -10.69 3.69
CA VAL A 158 2.79 -9.44 3.64
C VAL A 158 2.77 -8.84 2.24
N GLY A 159 2.97 -9.64 1.18
CA GLY A 159 2.91 -9.18 -0.20
C GLY A 159 1.58 -8.48 -0.51
N ILE A 160 0.46 -9.08 -0.13
CA ILE A 160 -0.88 -8.49 -0.31
C ILE A 160 -1.06 -7.19 0.50
N ALA A 161 -0.52 -7.16 1.72
CA ALA A 161 -0.71 -6.04 2.65
C ALA A 161 0.18 -4.82 2.35
N ASN A 162 1.26 -5.01 1.59
CA ASN A 162 2.31 -4.01 1.35
C ASN A 162 2.01 -3.09 0.16
N HIS A 163 0.77 -2.61 0.08
CA HIS A 163 0.26 -1.74 -0.98
C HIS A 163 -0.78 -0.77 -0.42
N ASP A 164 -1.09 0.28 -1.17
CA ASP A 164 -2.19 1.17 -0.83
C ASP A 164 -3.51 0.40 -0.81
N GLY A 165 -4.22 0.49 0.31
CA GLY A 165 -5.44 -0.31 0.52
C GLY A 165 -5.19 -1.78 0.85
N GLY A 166 -4.00 -2.17 1.32
CA GLY A 166 -3.67 -3.55 1.70
C GLY A 166 -4.69 -4.23 2.65
N LYS A 167 -5.34 -3.48 3.56
CA LYS A 167 -6.49 -3.99 4.35
C LYS A 167 -7.59 -4.56 3.46
N GLN A 168 -7.99 -3.79 2.46
CA GLN A 168 -9.08 -4.13 1.56
C GLN A 168 -8.71 -5.34 0.70
N ALA A 169 -7.46 -5.41 0.24
CA ALA A 169 -6.95 -6.55 -0.48
C ALA A 169 -7.00 -7.84 0.38
N LEU A 170 -6.51 -7.80 1.62
CA LEU A 170 -6.56 -8.94 2.54
C LEU A 170 -7.99 -9.42 2.85
N GLU A 171 -8.89 -8.49 3.15
CA GLU A 171 -10.31 -8.83 3.41
C GLU A 171 -10.98 -9.43 2.17
N THR A 172 -10.56 -9.00 0.98
CA THR A 172 -11.06 -9.53 -0.29
C THR A 172 -10.49 -10.92 -0.59
N VAL A 173 -9.21 -11.15 -0.31
CA VAL A 173 -8.58 -12.49 -0.40
C VAL A 173 -9.28 -13.46 0.54
N GLN A 174 -9.52 -13.07 1.81
CA GLN A 174 -10.23 -13.92 2.76
C GLN A 174 -11.61 -14.34 2.25
N ARG A 175 -12.33 -13.42 1.60
CA ARG A 175 -13.68 -13.64 1.08
C ARG A 175 -13.69 -14.44 -0.23
N LEU A 176 -12.85 -14.07 -1.19
CA LEU A 176 -12.91 -14.56 -2.56
C LEU A 176 -11.97 -15.72 -2.86
N LEU A 177 -10.92 -15.97 -2.07
CA LEU A 177 -9.99 -17.06 -2.37
C LEU A 177 -10.71 -18.42 -2.47
N PRO A 178 -11.59 -18.82 -1.52
CA PRO A 178 -12.29 -20.10 -1.64
C PRO A 178 -13.20 -20.17 -2.87
N GLU A 179 -13.87 -19.07 -3.21
CA GLU A 179 -14.76 -18.98 -4.37
C GLU A 179 -13.99 -19.06 -5.69
N LEU A 180 -12.87 -18.33 -5.80
CA LEU A 180 -12.01 -18.30 -6.99
C LEU A 180 -11.24 -19.61 -7.20
N CYS A 181 -10.95 -20.35 -6.13
CA CYS A 181 -10.34 -21.66 -6.23
C CYS A 181 -11.34 -22.77 -6.57
N ALA A 182 -12.61 -22.58 -6.24
CA ALA A 182 -13.66 -23.52 -6.61
C ALA A 182 -13.98 -23.44 -8.11
N PRO A 183 -14.52 -24.52 -8.71
CA PRO A 183 -15.17 -24.42 -10.01
C PRO A 183 -16.31 -23.38 -9.98
N PRO A 184 -16.52 -22.61 -11.07
CA PRO A 184 -15.93 -22.77 -12.39
C PRO A 184 -14.57 -22.05 -12.58
N HIS A 185 -14.11 -21.26 -11.62
CA HIS A 185 -12.90 -20.43 -11.78
C HIS A 185 -11.61 -21.25 -11.74
N GLY A 186 -11.49 -22.16 -10.76
CA GLY A 186 -10.37 -23.11 -10.68
C GLY A 186 -8.99 -22.47 -10.54
N LEU A 187 -8.89 -21.27 -9.96
CA LEU A 187 -7.62 -20.60 -9.75
C LEU A 187 -6.83 -21.26 -8.61
N THR A 188 -5.51 -21.13 -8.65
CA THR A 188 -4.65 -21.52 -7.52
C THR A 188 -4.55 -20.38 -6.50
N PRO A 189 -4.30 -20.68 -5.21
CA PRO A 189 -4.02 -19.65 -4.21
C PRO A 189 -2.88 -18.71 -4.62
N ALA A 190 -1.85 -19.22 -5.29
CA ALA A 190 -0.74 -18.43 -5.80
C ALA A 190 -1.17 -17.38 -6.84
N GLN A 191 -2.11 -17.74 -7.74
CA GLN A 191 -2.67 -16.79 -8.72
C GLN A 191 -3.51 -15.70 -8.03
N VAL A 192 -4.33 -16.08 -7.04
CA VAL A 192 -5.12 -15.12 -6.25
C VAL A 192 -4.20 -14.14 -5.51
N VAL A 193 -3.13 -14.64 -4.90
CA VAL A 193 -2.11 -13.81 -4.24
C VAL A 193 -1.44 -12.87 -5.23
N GLY A 194 -1.04 -13.35 -6.42
CA GLY A 194 -0.45 -12.52 -7.46
C GLY A 194 -1.34 -11.33 -7.80
N ILE A 195 -2.60 -11.60 -8.16
CA ILE A 195 -3.58 -10.55 -8.50
C ILE A 195 -3.78 -9.55 -7.35
N ALA A 196 -3.74 -10.01 -6.10
CA ALA A 196 -3.98 -9.17 -4.92
C ALA A 196 -2.76 -8.34 -4.47
N SER A 197 -1.56 -8.67 -4.94
CA SER A 197 -0.29 -8.06 -4.48
C SER A 197 0.12 -6.88 -5.37
N HIS A 198 -0.82 -5.96 -5.61
CA HIS A 198 -0.66 -4.73 -6.40
C HIS A 198 -1.57 -3.63 -5.86
N ASP A 199 -1.32 -2.39 -6.25
CA ASP A 199 -2.23 -1.29 -5.89
C ASP A 199 -3.60 -1.52 -6.54
N GLY A 200 -4.65 -1.48 -5.72
CA GLY A 200 -5.99 -1.83 -6.16
C GLY A 200 -6.26 -3.33 -6.29
N GLY A 201 -5.45 -4.20 -5.68
CA GLY A 201 -5.62 -5.67 -5.71
C GLY A 201 -7.04 -6.17 -5.35
N ARG A 202 -7.75 -5.49 -4.43
CA ARG A 202 -9.19 -5.75 -4.17
C ARG A 202 -10.02 -5.63 -5.45
N GLN A 203 -9.84 -4.53 -6.17
CA GLN A 203 -10.61 -4.22 -7.37
C GLN A 203 -10.29 -5.23 -8.48
N ALA A 204 -9.01 -5.62 -8.61
CA ALA A 204 -8.61 -6.65 -9.55
C ALA A 204 -9.27 -8.00 -9.23
N LEU A 205 -9.24 -8.46 -7.97
CA LEU A 205 -9.89 -9.70 -7.55
C LEU A 205 -11.41 -9.71 -7.76
N GLU A 206 -12.11 -8.64 -7.36
CA GLU A 206 -13.56 -8.51 -7.57
C GLU A 206 -13.90 -8.54 -9.08
N THR A 207 -13.03 -7.97 -9.91
CA THR A 207 -13.20 -7.96 -11.38
C THR A 207 -12.91 -9.33 -11.99
N VAL A 208 -11.86 -10.04 -11.55
CA VAL A 208 -11.59 -11.42 -11.96
C VAL A 208 -12.76 -12.32 -11.60
N HIS A 209 -13.27 -12.23 -10.38
CA HIS A 209 -14.43 -13.02 -9.95
C HIS A 209 -15.64 -12.81 -10.87
N ARG A 210 -15.91 -11.56 -11.25
CA ARG A 210 -17.03 -11.17 -12.13
C ARG A 210 -16.81 -11.55 -13.61
N LEU A 211 -15.60 -11.36 -14.13
CA LEU A 211 -15.30 -11.41 -15.57
C LEU A 211 -14.66 -12.70 -16.04
N LEU A 212 -14.03 -13.50 -15.17
CA LEU A 212 -13.39 -14.73 -15.59
C LEU A 212 -14.36 -15.66 -16.33
N PRO A 213 -15.58 -15.95 -15.85
CA PRO A 213 -16.52 -16.79 -16.59
C PRO A 213 -16.90 -16.21 -17.96
N VAL A 214 -17.10 -14.89 -18.02
CA VAL A 214 -17.49 -14.18 -19.25
C VAL A 214 -16.36 -14.15 -20.28
N LEU A 215 -15.12 -13.92 -19.84
CA LEU A 215 -13.96 -13.86 -20.74
C LEU A 215 -13.50 -15.25 -21.19
N CYS A 216 -13.88 -16.30 -20.45
CA CYS A 216 -13.64 -17.68 -20.87
C CYS A 216 -14.76 -18.25 -21.74
N ASP A 217 -15.90 -17.57 -21.85
CA ASP A 217 -16.98 -17.99 -22.75
C ASP A 217 -16.51 -17.98 -24.22
N PRO A 218 -17.14 -18.78 -25.10
CA PRO A 218 -16.73 -18.93 -26.50
C PRO A 218 -16.66 -17.63 -27.31
N LEU A 219 -17.35 -16.58 -26.87
CA LEU A 219 -17.30 -15.25 -27.51
C LEU A 219 -15.90 -14.63 -27.43
N TYR A 220 -15.20 -14.84 -26.31
CA TYR A 220 -13.88 -14.27 -26.05
C TYR A 220 -12.78 -15.34 -26.15
N GLY A 221 -13.07 -16.54 -25.66
CA GLY A 221 -12.18 -17.71 -25.76
C GLY A 221 -10.87 -17.56 -24.98
N LEU A 222 -10.81 -16.71 -23.95
CA LEU A 222 -9.62 -16.61 -23.11
C LEU A 222 -9.53 -17.79 -22.16
N THR A 223 -8.31 -18.11 -21.76
CA THR A 223 -8.05 -19.09 -20.69
C THR A 223 -8.00 -18.39 -19.32
N PRO A 224 -8.29 -19.10 -18.21
CA PRO A 224 -8.10 -18.54 -16.87
C PRO A 224 -6.68 -18.01 -16.64
N ALA A 225 -5.66 -18.66 -17.19
CA ALA A 225 -4.27 -18.22 -17.09
C ALA A 225 -4.03 -16.86 -17.77
N GLN A 226 -4.67 -16.60 -18.92
CA GLN A 226 -4.58 -15.30 -19.61
C GLN A 226 -5.32 -14.22 -18.83
N VAL A 227 -6.50 -14.52 -18.26
CA VAL A 227 -7.24 -13.58 -17.41
C VAL A 227 -6.41 -13.21 -16.17
N VAL A 228 -5.76 -14.19 -15.53
CA VAL A 228 -4.84 -13.95 -14.41
C VAL A 228 -3.65 -13.10 -14.85
N GLY A 229 -3.06 -13.38 -16.02
CA GLY A 229 -1.96 -12.59 -16.58
C GLY A 229 -2.32 -11.11 -16.69
N ILE A 230 -3.46 -10.79 -17.31
CA ILE A 230 -3.96 -9.41 -17.44
C ILE A 230 -4.20 -8.75 -16.08
N ALA A 231 -4.68 -9.51 -15.10
CA ALA A 231 -5.08 -9.00 -13.80
C ALA A 231 -3.90 -8.79 -12.82
N ASN A 232 -2.75 -9.41 -13.08
CA ASN A 232 -1.61 -9.46 -12.17
C ASN A 232 -0.66 -8.25 -12.30
N HIS A 233 -1.23 -7.05 -12.39
CA HIS A 233 -0.52 -5.78 -12.56
C HIS A 233 -1.31 -4.65 -11.89
N ASP A 234 -0.65 -3.53 -11.61
CA ASP A 234 -1.32 -2.29 -11.20
C ASP A 234 -2.39 -1.91 -12.24
N GLY A 235 -3.61 -1.66 -11.77
CA GLY A 235 -4.73 -1.36 -12.65
C GLY A 235 -5.32 -2.58 -13.37
N GLY A 236 -5.04 -3.82 -12.93
CA GLY A 236 -5.58 -5.05 -13.53
C GLY A 236 -7.11 -5.08 -13.73
N LYS A 237 -7.88 -4.40 -12.87
CA LYS A 237 -9.32 -4.15 -13.10
C LYS A 237 -9.57 -3.45 -14.44
N GLN A 238 -8.87 -2.34 -14.68
CA GLN A 238 -9.05 -1.51 -15.87
C GLN A 238 -8.61 -2.26 -17.12
N ALA A 239 -7.54 -3.04 -17.01
CA ALA A 239 -7.06 -3.89 -18.10
C ALA A 239 -8.12 -4.93 -18.47
N LEU A 240 -8.69 -5.66 -17.50
CA LEU A 240 -9.76 -6.64 -17.74
C LEU A 240 -11.03 -6.02 -18.35
N GLU A 241 -11.50 -4.89 -17.82
CA GLU A 241 -12.67 -4.20 -18.34
C GLU A 241 -12.43 -3.67 -19.77
N THR A 242 -11.21 -3.25 -20.06
CA THR A 242 -10.82 -2.82 -21.41
C THR A 242 -10.75 -3.99 -22.38
N VAL A 243 -10.18 -5.13 -21.97
CA VAL A 243 -10.16 -6.36 -22.79
C VAL A 243 -11.57 -6.83 -23.09
N GLN A 244 -12.47 -6.86 -22.09
CA GLN A 244 -13.87 -7.23 -22.29
C GLN A 244 -14.56 -6.35 -23.35
N ARG A 245 -14.26 -5.05 -23.33
CA ARG A 245 -14.86 -4.07 -24.25
C ARG A 245 -14.27 -4.13 -25.65
N LEU A 246 -12.95 -4.21 -25.76
CA LEU A 246 -12.23 -3.99 -27.03
C LEU A 246 -11.84 -5.28 -27.76
N LEU A 247 -11.75 -6.43 -27.09
CA LEU A 247 -11.32 -7.67 -27.75
C LEU A 247 -12.17 -8.01 -28.98
N PRO A 248 -13.53 -7.97 -28.94
CA PRO A 248 -14.34 -8.26 -30.12
C PRO A 248 -14.09 -7.28 -31.28
N GLU A 249 -13.88 -5.99 -30.98
CA GLU A 249 -13.62 -4.95 -31.99
C GLU A 249 -12.23 -5.08 -32.62
N LEU A 250 -11.23 -5.45 -31.83
CA LEU A 250 -9.85 -5.62 -32.28
C LEU A 250 -9.64 -6.94 -33.04
N CYS A 251 -10.44 -7.97 -32.76
CA CYS A 251 -10.45 -9.19 -33.54
C CYS A 251 -11.21 -9.05 -34.87
N ALA A 252 -12.16 -8.11 -34.94
CA ALA A 252 -12.90 -7.81 -36.16
C ALA A 252 -12.02 -7.06 -37.19
N PRO A 253 -12.35 -7.15 -38.50
CA PRO A 253 -11.77 -6.28 -39.51
C PRO A 253 -12.03 -4.79 -39.18
N PRO A 254 -11.08 -3.88 -39.45
CA PRO A 254 -9.86 -4.08 -40.24
C PRO A 254 -8.64 -4.56 -39.43
N HIS A 255 -8.74 -4.67 -38.10
CA HIS A 255 -7.60 -4.93 -37.23
C HIS A 255 -7.14 -6.39 -37.30
N GLY A 256 -8.07 -7.34 -37.22
CA GLY A 256 -7.79 -8.76 -37.37
C GLY A 256 -6.80 -9.33 -36.35
N LEU A 257 -6.70 -8.74 -35.15
CA LEU A 257 -5.81 -9.24 -34.10
C LEU A 257 -6.32 -10.58 -33.55
N THR A 258 -5.40 -11.40 -33.07
CA THR A 258 -5.74 -12.63 -32.33
C THR A 258 -5.98 -12.29 -30.85
N PRO A 259 -6.82 -13.06 -30.13
CA PRO A 259 -6.99 -12.90 -28.68
C PRO A 259 -5.65 -12.94 -27.91
N ALA A 260 -4.71 -13.79 -28.33
CA ALA A 260 -3.39 -13.89 -27.73
C ALA A 260 -2.57 -12.58 -27.86
N GLN A 261 -2.68 -11.88 -29.00
CA GLN A 261 -2.03 -10.58 -29.18
C GLN A 261 -2.65 -9.51 -28.28
N VAL A 262 -3.98 -9.48 -28.16
CA VAL A 262 -4.68 -8.54 -27.27
C VAL A 262 -4.27 -8.79 -25.81
N VAL A 263 -4.21 -10.05 -25.38
CA VAL A 263 -3.72 -10.44 -24.04
C VAL A 263 -2.29 -9.96 -23.83
N GLY A 264 -1.39 -10.16 -24.80
CA GLY A 264 0.01 -9.73 -24.69
C GLY A 264 0.22 -8.21 -24.66
N ILE A 265 -0.78 -7.42 -25.07
CA ILE A 265 -0.77 -5.95 -24.93
C ILE A 265 -1.30 -5.53 -23.54
N ALA A 266 -2.24 -6.30 -22.98
CA ALA A 266 -2.96 -5.96 -21.76
C ALA A 266 -2.34 -6.54 -20.48
N SER A 267 -1.37 -7.45 -20.61
CA SER A 267 -0.57 -8.02 -19.52
C SER A 267 0.80 -7.33 -19.51
#